data_AF-A0A7U7D116-F1
#
_entry.id   AF-A0A7U7D116-F1
#
_cell.length_a   1.000
_cell.length_b   1.000
_cell.length_c   1.000
_cell.angle_alpha   90.00
_cell.angle_beta   90.00
_cell.angle_gamma   90.00
#
_symmetry.space_group_name_H-M   'P 1'
#
loop_
_entity.id
_entity.type
_entity.pdbx_description
1 polymer ?
#
loop_
_entity_poly.entity_id
_entity_poly.type
_entity_poly.pdbx_seq_one_letter_code
_entity_poly.pdbx_strand_id
1 'polypeptide(L)'
;MKILVSILRIFTVTALISCGQNKTIPHVKPQIFVLKPVADAKKMVKIQDGTYEAFIGKDTGRMIKVESFYMDDSPVTNSEYLIFLKKNPQWARRKVLRLYADSTYLKHWKNDYEIPENLDPEAPVTNVSWFAAEAYAQSVGKRLPTIDEWEFVALADQNSRNASKKPQFTDYVLRSYQKKDKTR
;
A
#
# COMPACT_ATOMS: atom_id res chain seq x y z
N MET A 1 0.23 -92.25 8.77
CA MET A 1 -0.66 -91.79 7.69
C MET A 1 -0.23 -90.38 7.33
N LYS A 2 0.28 -90.20 6.11
CA LYS A 2 0.82 -88.94 5.55
C LYS A 2 -0.30 -87.90 5.45
N ILE A 3 0.01 -86.60 5.49
CA ILE A 3 -0.37 -85.62 4.43
C ILE A 3 0.33 -84.28 4.70
N LEU A 4 0.89 -83.77 3.61
CA LEU A 4 1.67 -82.56 3.36
C LEU A 4 0.70 -81.41 2.97
N VAL A 5 0.85 -80.19 3.51
CA VAL A 5 0.34 -78.91 2.92
C VAL A 5 1.23 -77.80 3.51
N SER A 6 2.26 -77.25 2.87
CA SER A 6 2.39 -76.49 1.61
C SER A 6 1.67 -75.13 1.59
N ILE A 7 2.48 -74.07 1.75
CA ILE A 7 2.38 -72.75 1.09
C ILE A 7 1.24 -71.82 1.54
N LEU A 8 1.57 -70.63 2.05
CA LEU A 8 1.43 -69.34 1.32
C LEU A 8 1.85 -68.17 2.23
N ARG A 9 2.96 -67.50 1.91
CA ARG A 9 3.31 -66.21 2.52
C ARG A 9 2.38 -65.15 1.96
N ILE A 10 1.42 -64.70 2.76
CA ILE A 10 0.56 -63.57 2.43
C ILE A 10 1.36 -62.29 2.73
N PHE A 11 1.99 -61.71 1.69
CA PHE A 11 2.42 -60.32 1.73
C PHE A 11 1.18 -59.44 1.56
N THR A 12 0.61 -58.97 2.67
CA THR A 12 -0.41 -57.92 2.64
C THR A 12 0.26 -56.61 2.23
N VAL A 13 0.08 -56.22 0.98
CA VAL A 13 0.38 -54.86 0.51
C VAL A 13 -0.70 -53.94 1.06
N THR A 14 -0.39 -53.20 2.12
CA THR A 14 -1.22 -52.09 2.60
C THR A 14 -1.08 -50.93 1.63
N ALA A 15 -2.05 -50.79 0.72
CA ALA A 15 -2.20 -49.59 -0.10
C ALA A 15 -2.66 -48.43 0.79
N LEU A 16 -1.75 -47.52 1.10
CA LEU A 16 -2.10 -46.20 1.65
C LEU A 16 -2.80 -45.40 0.56
N ILE A 17 -4.13 -45.41 0.58
CA ILE A 17 -4.94 -44.48 -0.22
C ILE A 17 -4.74 -43.10 0.41
N SER A 18 -3.76 -42.37 -0.13
CA SER A 18 -3.58 -40.96 0.12
C SER A 18 -4.77 -40.21 -0.45
N CYS A 19 -5.71 -39.81 0.42
CA CYS A 19 -6.77 -38.86 0.08
C CYS A 19 -6.16 -37.46 -0.13
N GLY A 20 -5.55 -37.25 -1.30
CA GLY A 20 -5.21 -35.93 -1.79
C GLY A 20 -6.46 -35.22 -2.29
N GLN A 21 -7.15 -34.47 -1.43
CA GLN A 21 -8.14 -33.50 -1.90
C GLN A 21 -7.42 -32.37 -2.64
N ASN A 22 -7.33 -32.48 -3.96
CA ASN A 22 -6.99 -31.36 -4.83
C ASN A 22 -8.11 -30.32 -4.70
N LYS A 23 -7.92 -29.34 -3.80
CA LYS A 23 -8.74 -28.12 -3.77
C LYS A 23 -8.46 -27.39 -5.07
N THR A 24 -9.38 -27.48 -6.03
CA THR A 24 -9.41 -26.59 -7.19
C THR A 24 -9.49 -25.16 -6.65
N ILE A 25 -8.39 -24.41 -6.76
CA ILE A 25 -8.39 -22.98 -6.48
C ILE A 25 -9.35 -22.38 -7.51
N PRO A 26 -10.49 -21.79 -7.12
CA PRO A 26 -11.39 -21.19 -8.08
C PRO A 26 -10.60 -20.16 -8.89
N HIS A 27 -10.67 -20.28 -10.21
CA HIS A 27 -10.08 -19.31 -11.12
C HIS A 27 -10.84 -18.00 -10.93
N VAL A 28 -10.34 -17.13 -10.06
CA VAL A 28 -10.91 -15.80 -9.84
C VAL A 28 -10.63 -15.00 -11.10
N LYS A 29 -11.65 -14.78 -11.91
CA LYS A 29 -11.58 -13.87 -13.05
C LYS A 29 -11.18 -12.49 -12.49
N PRO A 30 -10.09 -11.85 -12.94
CA PRO A 30 -9.70 -10.56 -12.42
C PRO A 30 -10.85 -9.58 -12.66
N GLN A 31 -11.46 -9.13 -11.57
CA GLN A 31 -12.47 -8.09 -11.64
C GLN A 31 -11.74 -6.79 -11.96
N ILE A 32 -11.80 -6.36 -13.21
CA ILE A 32 -11.32 -5.03 -13.60
C ILE A 32 -12.35 -4.05 -13.03
N PHE A 33 -12.04 -3.46 -11.89
CA PHE A 33 -12.85 -2.38 -11.34
C PHE A 33 -12.64 -1.14 -12.20
N VAL A 34 -13.60 -0.84 -13.08
CA VAL A 34 -13.61 0.43 -13.80
C VAL A 34 -13.82 1.54 -12.78
N LEU A 35 -12.78 2.35 -12.56
CA LEU A 35 -12.81 3.46 -11.62
C LEU A 35 -13.64 4.61 -12.21
N LYS A 36 -14.52 5.18 -11.39
CA LYS A 36 -15.24 6.40 -11.72
C LYS A 36 -14.35 7.62 -11.45
N PRO A 37 -14.21 8.54 -12.42
CA PRO A 37 -13.42 9.75 -12.23
C PRO A 37 -13.93 10.62 -11.08
N VAL A 38 -13.01 11.11 -10.26
CA VAL A 38 -13.20 12.04 -9.15
C VAL A 38 -12.60 13.37 -9.58
N ALA A 39 -13.34 14.46 -9.36
CA ALA A 39 -12.79 15.78 -9.60
C ALA A 39 -11.81 16.09 -8.47
N ASP A 40 -10.64 16.58 -8.82
CA ASP A 40 -9.63 16.97 -7.85
C ASP A 40 -9.30 18.46 -8.01
N ALA A 41 -9.22 19.14 -6.87
CA ALA A 41 -8.86 20.54 -6.79
C ALA A 41 -7.55 20.73 -6.00
N LYS A 42 -6.91 19.65 -5.54
CA LYS A 42 -5.67 19.74 -4.77
C LYS A 42 -4.56 20.32 -5.64
N LYS A 43 -3.87 21.30 -5.11
CA LYS A 43 -2.74 21.94 -5.78
C LYS A 43 -1.59 20.94 -5.93
N MET A 44 -1.11 20.82 -7.16
CA MET A 44 0.16 20.15 -7.46
C MET A 44 1.26 21.18 -7.68
N VAL A 45 2.44 20.90 -7.14
CA VAL A 45 3.64 21.71 -7.33
C VAL A 45 4.56 21.00 -8.32
N LYS A 46 5.13 21.76 -9.26
CA LYS A 46 6.15 21.26 -10.16
C LYS A 46 7.48 21.13 -9.40
N ILE A 47 7.96 19.91 -9.30
CA ILE A 47 9.32 19.58 -8.84
C ILE A 47 10.23 19.64 -10.07
N GLN A 48 11.29 20.45 -9.97
CA GLN A 48 12.29 20.53 -11.04
C GLN A 48 13.18 19.29 -11.03
N ASP A 49 13.72 18.93 -12.19
CA ASP A 49 14.64 17.81 -12.33
C ASP A 49 15.93 18.02 -11.52
N GLY A 50 16.64 16.93 -11.30
CA GLY A 50 17.93 16.95 -10.61
C GLY A 50 18.50 15.57 -10.40
N THR A 51 19.46 15.49 -9.49
CA THR A 51 20.11 14.23 -9.12
C THR A 51 20.18 14.09 -7.61
N TYR A 52 20.07 12.86 -7.12
CA TYR A 52 20.32 12.54 -5.72
C TYR A 52 21.01 11.19 -5.53
N GLU A 53 21.52 10.97 -4.32
CA GLU A 53 22.09 9.68 -3.92
C GLU A 53 20.99 8.80 -3.32
N ALA A 54 20.71 7.66 -3.95
CA ALA A 54 19.64 6.76 -3.52
C ALA A 54 19.95 6.13 -2.17
N PHE A 55 18.94 6.07 -1.29
CA PHE A 55 19.11 5.52 0.06
C PHE A 55 18.61 4.07 0.12
N ILE A 56 17.48 3.76 -0.51
CA ILE A 56 16.84 2.44 -0.45
C ILE A 56 16.79 1.78 -1.83
N GLY A 57 17.02 0.47 -1.86
CA GLY A 57 16.75 -0.37 -3.03
C GLY A 57 18.01 -0.93 -3.68
N LYS A 58 17.90 -1.29 -4.96
CA LYS A 58 19.00 -1.91 -5.71
C LYS A 58 20.12 -0.92 -6.05
N ASP A 59 19.79 0.38 -6.02
CA ASP A 59 20.67 1.46 -6.41
C ASP A 59 21.21 2.25 -5.21
N THR A 60 21.04 1.76 -3.97
CA THR A 60 21.59 2.40 -2.77
C THR A 60 23.05 2.84 -2.95
N GLY A 61 23.32 4.12 -2.65
CA GLY A 61 24.63 4.77 -2.79
C GLY A 61 24.96 5.25 -4.20
N ARG A 62 24.08 5.04 -5.19
CA ARG A 62 24.26 5.55 -6.56
C ARG A 62 23.61 6.90 -6.73
N MET A 63 24.21 7.71 -7.60
CA MET A 63 23.61 8.96 -8.08
C MET A 63 22.55 8.65 -9.14
N ILE A 64 21.29 8.97 -8.86
CA ILE A 64 20.14 8.78 -9.73
C ILE A 64 19.66 10.13 -10.26
N LYS A 65 19.34 10.18 -11.56
CA LYS A 65 18.72 11.35 -12.20
C LYS A 65 17.19 11.22 -12.10
N VAL A 66 16.54 12.29 -11.65
CA VAL A 66 15.08 12.40 -11.54
C VAL A 66 14.64 13.52 -12.48
N GLU A 67 13.72 13.21 -13.39
CA GLU A 67 13.14 14.18 -14.31
C GLU A 67 12.14 15.09 -13.59
N SER A 68 11.74 16.20 -14.23
CA SER A 68 10.72 17.09 -13.66
C SER A 68 9.36 16.38 -13.58
N PHE A 69 8.65 16.55 -12.47
CA PHE A 69 7.33 15.96 -12.26
C PHE A 69 6.43 16.87 -11.41
N TYR A 70 5.15 16.51 -11.29
CA TYR A 70 4.21 17.19 -10.40
C TYR A 70 3.94 16.32 -9.18
N MET A 71 3.87 16.93 -8.01
CA MET A 71 3.50 16.27 -6.76
C MET A 71 2.47 17.10 -6.01
N ASP A 72 1.53 16.43 -5.34
CA ASP A 72 0.58 17.08 -4.43
C ASP A 72 1.36 17.83 -3.33
N ASP A 73 0.94 19.05 -3.02
CA ASP A 73 1.60 19.90 -2.02
C ASP A 73 1.35 19.45 -0.56
N SER A 74 0.45 18.50 -0.39
CA SER A 74 -0.02 17.97 0.88
C SER A 74 -0.51 16.54 0.71
N PRO A 75 -0.50 15.71 1.77
CA PRO A 75 -1.12 14.39 1.71
C PRO A 75 -2.60 14.46 1.33
N VAL A 76 -3.12 13.35 0.80
CA VAL A 76 -4.56 13.19 0.57
C VAL A 76 -5.29 13.23 1.91
N THR A 77 -6.32 14.07 2.00
CA THR A 77 -7.11 14.32 3.21
C THR A 77 -8.26 13.32 3.37
N ASN A 78 -8.85 13.26 4.56
CA ASN A 78 -10.07 12.48 4.79
C ASN A 78 -11.25 12.97 3.93
N SER A 79 -11.42 14.29 3.79
CA SER A 79 -12.44 14.91 2.93
C SER A 79 -12.34 14.44 1.48
N GLU A 80 -11.15 14.51 0.89
CA GLU A 80 -10.90 14.11 -0.50
C GLU A 80 -11.11 12.60 -0.69
N TYR A 81 -10.60 11.80 0.24
CA TYR A 81 -10.76 10.35 0.18
C TYR A 81 -12.24 9.93 0.34
N LEU A 82 -13.03 10.66 1.13
CA LEU A 82 -14.47 10.40 1.24
C LEU A 82 -15.21 10.60 -0.10
N ILE A 83 -14.84 11.63 -0.86
CA ILE A 83 -15.41 11.86 -2.20
C ILE A 83 -15.09 10.67 -3.12
N PHE A 84 -13.86 10.17 -3.06
CA PHE A 84 -13.45 8.96 -3.77
C PHE A 84 -14.30 7.75 -3.36
N LEU A 85 -14.48 7.48 -2.07
CA LEU A 85 -15.28 6.36 -1.58
C LEU A 85 -16.74 6.43 -2.04
N LYS A 86 -17.35 7.63 -2.01
CA LYS A 86 -18.73 7.86 -2.49
C LYS A 86 -18.88 7.56 -3.99
N LYS A 87 -17.88 7.90 -4.80
CA LYS A 87 -17.88 7.62 -6.24
C LYS A 87 -17.49 6.18 -6.59
N ASN A 88 -16.60 5.59 -5.80
CA ASN A 88 -16.04 4.26 -6.01
C ASN A 88 -16.32 3.35 -4.81
N PRO A 89 -17.59 2.97 -4.57
CA PRO A 89 -18.03 2.28 -3.36
C PRO A 89 -17.39 0.90 -3.16
N GLN A 90 -16.81 0.29 -4.20
CA GLN A 90 -16.03 -0.94 -4.08
C GLN A 90 -14.80 -0.80 -3.17
N TRP A 91 -14.31 0.43 -2.95
CA TRP A 91 -13.20 0.72 -2.05
C TRP A 91 -13.65 1.10 -0.64
N ALA A 92 -14.95 1.11 -0.35
CA ALA A 92 -15.44 1.36 1.00
C ALA A 92 -15.00 0.24 1.97
N ARG A 93 -14.78 0.59 3.24
CA ARG A 93 -14.24 -0.31 4.28
C ARG A 93 -14.92 -1.67 4.31
N ARG A 94 -16.25 -1.73 4.23
CA ARG A 94 -17.02 -2.99 4.30
C ARG A 94 -17.11 -3.73 2.97
N LYS A 95 -16.75 -3.08 1.85
CA LYS A 95 -16.97 -3.57 0.48
C LYS A 95 -15.67 -3.98 -0.21
N VAL A 96 -14.54 -3.45 0.22
CA VAL A 96 -13.23 -3.76 -0.37
C VAL A 96 -12.94 -5.24 -0.27
N LEU A 97 -12.42 -5.81 -1.36
CA LEU A 97 -11.98 -7.19 -1.35
C LEU A 97 -10.74 -7.33 -0.47
N ARG A 98 -10.71 -8.36 0.38
CA ARG A 98 -9.58 -8.66 1.28
C ARG A 98 -8.24 -8.88 0.55
N LEU A 99 -8.30 -9.16 -0.75
CA LEU A 99 -7.11 -9.21 -1.60
C LEU A 99 -6.40 -7.86 -1.72
N TYR A 100 -7.16 -6.76 -1.65
CA TYR A 100 -6.67 -5.39 -1.83
C TYR A 100 -6.54 -4.60 -0.54
N ALA A 101 -7.03 -5.13 0.58
CA ALA A 101 -7.03 -4.44 1.87
C ALA A 101 -7.04 -5.44 3.03
N ASP A 102 -6.21 -5.18 4.04
CA ASP A 102 -6.20 -5.97 5.27
C ASP A 102 -7.26 -5.50 6.29
N SER A 103 -7.26 -6.11 7.48
CA SER A 103 -8.23 -5.80 8.55
C SER A 103 -8.07 -4.39 9.15
N THR A 104 -6.94 -3.73 8.91
CA THR A 104 -6.67 -2.38 9.38
C THR A 104 -7.22 -1.30 8.45
N TYR A 105 -7.61 -1.65 7.22
CA TYR A 105 -8.07 -0.70 6.22
C TYR A 105 -9.22 0.19 6.70
N LEU A 106 -8.98 1.50 6.80
CA LEU A 106 -9.89 2.51 7.36
C LEU A 106 -10.42 2.16 8.76
N LYS A 107 -9.63 1.50 9.62
CA LYS A 107 -10.05 0.99 10.94
C LYS A 107 -10.78 2.01 11.83
N HIS A 108 -10.42 3.28 11.72
CA HIS A 108 -11.00 4.34 12.53
C HIS A 108 -12.28 4.94 11.95
N TRP A 109 -12.66 4.60 10.70
CA TRP A 109 -13.90 5.04 10.07
C TRP A 109 -15.06 4.14 10.54
N LYS A 110 -16.04 4.74 11.22
CA LYS A 110 -17.20 4.02 11.76
C LYS A 110 -18.14 3.53 10.64
N ASN A 111 -18.33 4.39 9.64
CA ASN A 111 -19.21 4.18 8.50
C ASN A 111 -18.43 4.29 7.19
N ASP A 112 -18.99 3.75 6.11
CA ASP A 112 -18.34 3.70 4.80
C ASP A 112 -18.25 5.09 4.11
N TYR A 113 -19.16 6.01 4.46
CA TYR A 113 -19.36 7.27 3.72
C TYR A 113 -19.46 8.52 4.60
N GLU A 114 -18.95 8.43 5.82
CA GLU A 114 -18.95 9.54 6.78
C GLU A 114 -17.61 9.58 7.52
N ILE A 115 -17.07 10.79 7.67
CA ILE A 115 -15.89 11.04 8.49
C ILE A 115 -16.34 11.05 9.96
N PRO A 116 -15.71 10.28 10.86
CA PRO A 116 -16.02 10.32 12.29
C PRO A 116 -15.84 11.73 12.87
N GLU A 117 -16.71 12.14 13.81
CA GLU A 117 -16.65 13.47 14.44
C GLU A 117 -15.31 13.80 15.11
N ASN A 118 -14.58 12.78 15.56
CA ASN A 118 -13.28 12.92 16.19
C ASN A 118 -12.10 12.86 15.21
N LEU A 119 -12.36 12.86 13.91
CA LEU A 119 -11.36 12.85 12.85
C LEU A 119 -11.44 14.17 12.08
N ASP A 120 -10.33 14.90 12.02
CA ASP A 120 -10.24 16.12 11.24
C ASP A 120 -10.39 15.80 9.73
N PRO A 121 -11.37 16.39 9.04
CA PRO A 121 -11.56 16.20 7.60
C PRO A 121 -10.34 16.58 6.76
N GLU A 122 -9.55 17.55 7.21
CA GLU A 122 -8.36 18.07 6.51
C GLU A 122 -7.07 17.34 6.93
N ALA A 123 -7.12 16.47 7.93
CA ALA A 123 -6.00 15.61 8.27
C ALA A 123 -5.76 14.56 7.17
N PRO A 124 -4.51 14.07 7.02
CA PRO A 124 -4.18 13.00 6.09
C PRO A 124 -5.02 11.74 6.35
N VAL A 125 -5.53 11.12 5.28
CA VAL A 125 -6.17 9.81 5.38
C VAL A 125 -5.13 8.76 5.77
N THR A 126 -5.48 7.88 6.71
CA THR A 126 -4.59 6.83 7.23
C THR A 126 -5.24 5.46 7.16
N ASN A 127 -4.43 4.41 7.37
CA ASN A 127 -4.84 3.01 7.22
C ASN A 127 -5.43 2.73 5.82
N VAL A 128 -4.79 3.23 4.78
CA VAL A 128 -5.13 2.93 3.38
C VAL A 128 -4.19 1.85 2.87
N SER A 129 -4.69 0.95 2.03
CA SER A 129 -3.83 -0.01 1.35
C SER A 129 -3.16 0.63 0.14
N TRP A 130 -2.04 0.06 -0.30
CA TRP A 130 -1.37 0.51 -1.52
C TRP A 130 -2.31 0.47 -2.74
N PHE A 131 -3.09 -0.60 -2.89
CA PHE A 131 -4.05 -0.75 -3.99
C PHE A 131 -5.13 0.34 -3.98
N ALA A 132 -5.62 0.72 -2.79
CA ALA A 132 -6.63 1.76 -2.66
C ALA A 132 -6.04 3.16 -2.92
N ALA A 133 -4.78 3.40 -2.50
CA ALA A 133 -4.06 4.63 -2.81
C ALA A 133 -3.80 4.78 -4.32
N GLU A 134 -3.42 3.70 -4.99
CA GLU A 134 -3.26 3.68 -6.45
C GLU A 134 -4.60 3.96 -7.15
N ALA A 135 -5.68 3.31 -6.71
CA ALA A 135 -7.00 3.52 -7.29
C ALA A 135 -7.52 4.94 -7.05
N TYR A 136 -7.25 5.53 -5.88
CA TYR A 136 -7.53 6.94 -5.63
C TYR A 136 -6.80 7.82 -6.64
N ALA A 137 -5.48 7.66 -6.76
CA ALA A 137 -4.64 8.45 -7.65
C ALA A 137 -5.13 8.37 -9.11
N GLN A 138 -5.42 7.16 -9.60
CA GLN A 138 -5.98 6.97 -10.94
C GLN A 138 -7.35 7.63 -11.11
N SER A 139 -8.22 7.53 -10.10
CA SER A 139 -9.56 8.14 -10.16
C SER A 139 -9.53 9.66 -10.28
N VAL A 140 -8.50 10.32 -9.73
CA VAL A 140 -8.29 11.77 -9.84
C VAL A 140 -7.38 12.17 -11.02
N GLY A 141 -7.04 11.23 -11.90
CA GLY A 141 -6.18 11.51 -13.07
C GLY A 141 -4.70 11.72 -12.72
N LYS A 142 -4.25 11.21 -11.57
CA LYS A 142 -2.86 11.26 -11.08
C LYS A 142 -2.25 9.86 -11.01
N ARG A 143 -1.08 9.76 -10.39
CA ARG A 143 -0.39 8.51 -10.06
C ARG A 143 0.31 8.63 -8.71
N LEU A 144 0.73 7.49 -8.16
CA LEU A 144 1.66 7.49 -7.04
C LEU A 144 3.06 7.95 -7.50
N PRO A 145 3.83 8.61 -6.62
CA PRO A 145 5.23 8.91 -6.89
C PRO A 145 6.04 7.61 -6.97
N THR A 146 7.12 7.62 -7.75
CA THR A 146 8.12 6.55 -7.70
C THR A 146 8.91 6.64 -6.40
N ILE A 147 9.67 5.59 -6.05
CA ILE A 147 10.59 5.63 -4.91
C ILE A 147 11.61 6.76 -5.12
N ASP A 148 12.16 6.89 -6.33
CA ASP A 148 13.17 7.91 -6.62
C ASP A 148 12.61 9.33 -6.50
N GLU A 149 11.40 9.56 -7.03
CA GLU A 149 10.71 10.85 -6.88
C GLU A 149 10.45 11.18 -5.40
N TRP A 150 10.07 10.18 -4.61
CA TRP A 150 9.77 10.33 -3.19
C TRP A 150 11.02 10.60 -2.36
N GLU A 151 12.10 9.84 -2.58
CA GLU A 151 13.39 10.09 -1.94
C GLU A 151 13.96 11.45 -2.33
N PHE A 152 13.86 11.83 -3.61
CA PHE A 152 14.35 13.11 -4.12
C PHE A 152 13.71 14.32 -3.41
N VAL A 153 12.38 14.32 -3.27
CA VAL A 153 11.69 15.42 -2.56
C VAL A 153 11.92 15.39 -1.05
N ALA A 154 12.16 14.21 -0.47
CA ALA A 154 12.41 14.06 0.97
C ALA A 154 13.75 14.66 1.42
N LEU A 155 14.64 15.02 0.48
CA LEU A 155 15.89 15.72 0.79
C LEU A 155 15.68 17.19 1.15
N ALA A 156 14.54 17.77 0.82
CA ALA A 156 14.29 19.18 1.05
C ALA A 156 14.06 19.50 2.53
N ASP A 157 14.53 20.68 2.95
CA ASP A 157 14.08 21.32 4.19
C ASP A 157 13.19 22.53 3.86
N GLN A 158 12.81 23.31 4.87
CA GLN A 158 11.93 24.48 4.71
C GLN A 158 12.50 25.56 3.75
N ASN A 159 13.83 25.62 3.59
CA ASN A 159 14.51 26.74 2.94
C ASN A 159 15.37 26.32 1.75
N SER A 160 15.49 25.02 1.47
CA SER A 160 16.36 24.49 0.42
C SER A 160 15.84 23.18 -0.14
N ARG A 161 16.06 23.00 -1.45
CA ARG A 161 15.64 21.80 -2.19
C ARG A 161 16.40 20.53 -1.77
N ASN A 162 17.59 20.69 -1.20
CA ASN A 162 18.39 19.58 -0.71
C ASN A 162 19.18 20.02 0.54
N ALA A 163 18.82 19.44 1.67
CA ALA A 163 19.40 19.64 2.98
C ALA A 163 20.13 18.38 3.48
N SER A 164 20.30 17.35 2.64
CA SER A 164 20.88 16.06 3.05
C SER A 164 22.31 16.16 3.60
N LYS A 165 23.05 17.20 3.20
CA LYS A 165 24.41 17.49 3.67
C LYS A 165 24.45 18.38 4.93
N LYS A 166 23.31 18.84 5.44
CA LYS A 166 23.23 19.69 6.64
C LYS A 166 23.04 18.82 7.88
N PRO A 167 24.00 18.77 8.83
CA PRO A 167 23.85 17.98 10.05
C PRO A 167 22.59 18.34 10.85
N GLN A 168 22.21 19.62 10.86
CA GLN A 168 21.03 20.11 11.55
C GLN A 168 19.72 19.54 10.98
N PHE A 169 19.69 19.23 9.68
CA PHE A 169 18.54 18.59 9.05
C PHE A 169 18.40 17.15 9.51
N THR A 170 19.49 16.38 9.52
CA THR A 170 19.52 15.02 10.05
C THR A 170 19.09 14.99 11.51
N ASP A 171 19.64 15.88 12.35
CA ASP A 171 19.25 16.01 13.76
C ASP A 171 17.76 16.31 13.93
N TYR A 172 17.22 17.21 13.09
CA TYR A 172 15.79 17.54 13.10
C TYR A 172 14.91 16.32 12.78
N VAL A 173 15.26 15.56 11.73
CA VAL A 173 14.55 14.34 11.35
C VAL A 173 14.61 13.31 12.48
N LEU A 174 15.80 13.04 13.03
CA LEU A 174 15.97 12.08 14.13
C LEU A 174 15.18 12.47 15.39
N ARG A 175 15.20 13.76 15.76
CA ARG A 175 14.41 14.26 16.89
C ARG A 175 12.90 14.09 16.67
N SER A 176 12.44 14.20 15.43
CA SER A 176 11.03 14.00 15.09
C SER A 176 10.57 12.56 15.38
N TYR A 177 11.42 11.56 15.15
CA TYR A 177 11.14 10.16 15.52
C TYR A 177 11.31 9.86 17.01
N GLN A 178 12.18 10.60 17.71
CA GLN A 178 12.40 10.45 19.16
C GLN A 178 11.30 11.09 20.01
N LYS A 179 10.50 11.99 19.42
CA LYS A 179 9.40 12.64 20.11
C LYS A 179 8.30 11.61 20.41
N LYS A 180 8.28 11.12 21.65
CA LYS A 180 7.19 10.28 22.14
C LYS A 180 5.93 11.14 22.25
N ASP A 181 5.04 11.04 21.27
CA ASP A 181 3.72 11.67 21.35
C ASP A 181 2.98 11.09 22.56
N LYS A 182 2.84 11.91 23.61
CA LYS A 182 2.08 11.58 24.84
C LYS A 182 0.58 11.84 24.68
N THR A 183 0.13 12.26 23.52
CA THR A 183 -1.25 12.66 23.23
C THR A 183 -1.66 12.07 21.88
N ARG A 184 -2.15 10.83 21.91
CA ARG A 184 -3.07 10.24 20.94
C ARG A 184 -4.11 9.46 21.70
#